data_AF-A0A137RLU2-F1
#
_entry.id   AF-A0A137RLU2-F1
#
_cell.length_a   1.000
_cell.length_b   1.000
_cell.length_c   1.000
_cell.angle_alpha   90.00
_cell.angle_beta   90.00
_cell.angle_gamma   90.00
#
_symmetry.space_group_name_H-M   'P 1'
#
loop_
_entity.id
_entity.type
_entity.pdbx_description
1 polymer ?
#
loop_
_entity_poly.entity_id
_entity_poly.type
_entity_poly.pdbx_seq_one_letter_code
_entity_poly.pdbx_strand_id
1 'polypeptide(L)'
;MTEKEKIGNYLFKLREKIPSKEYNKPHISQQELADNHPGLTKFTIGSIERGEGNPTLDKLILFAKGLNLKKVNLFEMQIDVEKYINELKEK
;
A
#
# COMPACT_ATOMS: atom_id res chain seq x y z
N MET A 1 -5.55 -1.40 15.95
CA MET A 1 -4.75 -1.30 14.72
C MET A 1 -3.63 -2.32 14.77
N THR A 2 -3.57 -3.26 13.84
CA THR A 2 -2.48 -4.23 13.72
C THR A 2 -1.21 -3.58 13.19
N GLU A 3 -0.07 -4.23 13.34
CA GLU A 3 1.18 -3.74 12.75
C GLU A 3 1.15 -3.81 11.22
N LYS A 4 0.40 -4.75 10.62
CA LYS A 4 0.14 -4.76 9.17
C LYS A 4 -0.75 -3.60 8.72
N GLU A 5 -1.76 -3.24 9.50
CA GLU A 5 -2.60 -2.07 9.24
C GLU A 5 -1.80 -0.76 9.26
N LYS A 6 -0.73 -0.66 10.07
CA LYS A 6 0.18 0.51 10.01
C LYS A 6 0.83 0.64 8.63
N ILE A 7 1.35 -0.46 8.08
CA ILE A 7 1.96 -0.50 6.74
C ILE A 7 0.90 -0.14 5.68
N GLY A 8 -0.29 -0.75 5.78
CA GLY A 8 -1.41 -0.48 4.87
C GLY A 8 -1.81 1.00 4.86
N ASN A 9 -1.97 1.60 6.04
CA ASN A 9 -2.32 3.01 6.21
C ASN A 9 -1.24 3.95 5.64
N TYR A 10 0.03 3.59 5.77
CA TYR A 10 1.12 4.36 5.15
C TYR A 10 1.02 4.36 3.63
N LEU A 11 0.79 3.20 3.01
CA LEU A 11 0.66 3.08 1.55
C LEU A 11 -0.60 3.78 1.05
N PHE A 12 -1.70 3.70 1.79
CA PHE A 12 -2.91 4.47 1.53
C PHE A 12 -2.61 5.98 1.50
N LYS A 13 -1.96 6.50 2.54
CA LYS A 13 -1.57 7.93 2.60
C LYS A 13 -0.59 8.31 1.50
N LEU A 14 0.32 7.41 1.11
CA LEU A 14 1.22 7.64 -0.02
C LEU A 14 0.44 7.77 -1.33
N ARG A 15 -0.58 6.93 -1.54
CA ARG A 15 -1.46 6.99 -2.71
C ARG A 15 -2.28 8.29 -2.74
N GLU A 16 -2.86 8.70 -1.62
CA GLU A 16 -3.69 9.92 -1.55
C GLU A 16 -2.93 11.21 -1.85
N LYS A 17 -1.59 11.22 -1.75
CA LYS A 17 -0.75 12.35 -2.16
C LYS A 17 -0.68 12.54 -3.69
N ILE A 18 -1.12 11.55 -4.46
CA ILE A 18 -1.01 11.57 -5.92
C ILE A 18 -2.37 11.91 -6.52
N PRO A 19 -2.50 13.01 -7.28
CA PRO A 19 -3.76 13.39 -7.91
C PRO A 19 -4.18 12.34 -8.95
N SER A 20 -5.50 12.13 -9.07
CA SER A 20 -6.05 11.33 -10.17
C SER A 20 -5.81 12.06 -11.48
N LYS A 21 -5.42 11.33 -12.52
CA LYS A 21 -5.25 11.85 -13.88
C LYS A 21 -6.39 11.42 -14.80
N GLU A 22 -6.96 10.24 -14.53
CA GLU A 22 -7.93 9.61 -15.43
C GLU A 22 -9.37 9.74 -14.94
N TYR A 23 -9.57 10.08 -13.66
CA TYR A 23 -10.90 10.14 -13.05
C TYR A 23 -11.15 11.48 -12.36
N ASN A 24 -12.42 11.87 -12.24
CA ASN A 24 -12.84 13.05 -11.49
C ASN A 24 -12.80 12.79 -9.97
N LYS A 25 -11.60 12.52 -9.44
CA LYS A 25 -11.35 12.25 -8.02
C LYS A 25 -10.14 13.06 -7.54
N PRO A 26 -10.10 13.46 -6.25
CA PRO A 26 -9.01 14.28 -5.73
C PRO A 26 -7.65 13.56 -5.76
N HIS A 27 -7.65 12.24 -5.68
CA HIS A 27 -6.46 11.41 -5.69
C HIS A 27 -6.68 10.11 -6.47
N ILE A 28 -5.58 9.51 -6.90
CA ILE A 28 -5.58 8.25 -7.65
C ILE A 28 -6.32 7.16 -6.87
N SER A 29 -7.23 6.45 -7.55
CA SER A 29 -7.99 5.35 -6.95
C SER A 29 -7.20 4.04 -6.96
N GLN A 30 -7.64 3.04 -6.19
CA GLN A 30 -7.03 1.69 -6.25
C GLN A 30 -7.18 1.05 -7.64
N GLN A 31 -8.26 1.38 -8.36
CA GLN A 31 -8.49 0.90 -9.73
C GLN A 31 -7.51 1.57 -10.69
N GLU A 32 -7.44 2.90 -10.66
CA GLU A 32 -6.51 3.67 -11.49
C GLU A 32 -5.04 3.29 -11.23
N LEU A 33 -4.67 3.01 -9.98
CA LEU A 33 -3.34 2.49 -9.65
C LEU A 33 -3.09 1.10 -10.25
N ALA A 34 -4.09 0.22 -10.25
CA ALA A 34 -4.00 -1.09 -10.88
C ALA A 34 -3.90 -0.97 -12.41
N ASP A 35 -4.66 -0.06 -13.01
CA ASP A 35 -4.65 0.19 -14.46
C ASP A 35 -3.29 0.74 -14.91
N ASN A 36 -2.65 1.58 -14.07
CA ASN A 36 -1.30 2.08 -14.30
C ASN A 36 -0.19 1.02 -14.17
N HIS A 37 -0.47 -0.16 -13.60
CA HIS A 37 0.56 -1.19 -13.45
C HIS A 37 -0.01 -2.63 -13.40
N PRO A 38 0.17 -3.45 -14.47
CA PRO A 38 -0.45 -4.78 -14.58
C PRO A 38 0.00 -5.79 -13.53
N GLY A 39 1.12 -5.55 -12.86
CA GLY A 39 1.60 -6.38 -11.74
C GLY A 39 0.88 -6.15 -10.40
N LEU A 40 -0.08 -5.23 -10.32
CA LEU A 40 -0.90 -4.99 -9.13
C LEU A 40 -2.39 -5.01 -9.49
N THR A 41 -3.16 -5.88 -8.85
CA THR A 41 -4.63 -5.85 -8.98
C THR A 41 -5.23 -4.90 -7.96
N LYS A 42 -6.42 -4.33 -8.26
CA LYS A 42 -7.20 -3.54 -7.30
C LYS A 42 -7.41 -4.28 -5.98
N PHE A 43 -7.68 -5.60 -6.06
CA PHE A 43 -7.83 -6.45 -4.88
C PHE A 43 -6.55 -6.50 -4.04
N THR A 44 -5.40 -6.70 -4.68
CA THR A 44 -4.09 -6.73 -3.99
C THR A 44 -3.82 -5.41 -3.29
N ILE A 45 -4.04 -4.29 -3.98
CA ILE A 45 -3.87 -2.94 -3.41
C ILE A 45 -4.78 -2.75 -2.19
N GLY A 46 -6.08 -3.06 -2.34
CA GLY A 46 -7.03 -2.91 -1.23
C GLY A 46 -6.73 -3.81 -0.04
N SER A 47 -6.29 -5.05 -0.28
CA SER A 47 -5.89 -5.98 0.79
C SER A 47 -4.67 -5.47 1.56
N ILE A 48 -3.68 -4.91 0.87
CA ILE A 48 -2.51 -4.29 1.49
C ILE A 48 -2.92 -3.07 2.31
N GLU A 49 -3.71 -2.15 1.74
CA GLU A 49 -4.13 -0.91 2.42
C GLU A 49 -4.94 -1.16 3.68
N ARG A 50 -5.73 -2.25 3.73
CA ARG A 50 -6.48 -2.68 4.93
C ARG A 50 -5.63 -3.49 5.93
N GLY A 51 -4.35 -3.75 5.65
CA GLY A 51 -3.49 -4.57 6.51
C GLY A 51 -3.82 -6.07 6.49
N GLU A 52 -4.67 -6.52 5.58
CA GLU A 52 -5.02 -7.93 5.40
C GLU A 52 -3.89 -8.68 4.69
N GLY A 53 -3.28 -8.03 3.70
CA GLY A 53 -2.19 -8.54 2.88
C GLY A 53 -0.81 -8.13 3.39
N ASN A 54 0.17 -9.02 3.22
CA ASN A 54 1.59 -8.71 3.45
C ASN A 54 2.29 -8.51 2.09
N PRO A 55 2.60 -7.27 1.68
CA PRO A 55 3.27 -7.04 0.40
C PRO A 55 4.72 -7.51 0.46
N THR A 56 5.19 -8.11 -0.64
CA THR A 56 6.64 -8.28 -0.86
C THR A 56 7.27 -6.93 -1.22
N LEU A 57 8.59 -6.84 -1.11
CA LEU A 57 9.32 -5.65 -1.58
C LEU A 57 9.00 -5.34 -3.04
N ASP A 58 8.98 -6.36 -3.91
CA ASP A 58 8.64 -6.18 -5.33
C ASP A 58 7.28 -5.51 -5.51
N LYS A 59 6.24 -5.96 -4.79
CA LYS A 59 4.91 -5.34 -4.85
C LYS A 59 4.94 -3.89 -4.37
N LEU A 60 5.75 -3.54 -3.38
CA LEU A 60 5.94 -2.15 -2.94
C LEU A 60 6.61 -1.29 -4.03
N ILE A 61 7.60 -1.85 -4.73
CA ILE A 61 8.25 -1.16 -5.85
C ILE A 61 7.27 -0.97 -7.02
N LEU A 62 6.47 -1.98 -7.36
CA LEU A 62 5.43 -1.85 -8.39
C LEU A 62 4.38 -0.81 -7.98
N PHE A 63 4.05 -0.72 -6.69
CA PHE A 63 3.13 0.29 -6.16
C PHE A 63 3.69 1.70 -6.38
N ALA A 64 4.95 1.93 -5.99
CA ALA A 64 5.62 3.20 -6.21
C ALA A 64 5.76 3.54 -7.70
N LYS A 65 6.01 2.53 -8.56
CA LYS A 65 6.06 2.68 -10.01
C LYS A 65 4.70 3.09 -10.58
N GLY A 66 3.61 2.46 -10.15
CA GLY A 66 2.24 2.80 -10.54
C GLY A 66 1.81 4.21 -10.09
N LEU A 67 2.36 4.69 -8.97
CA LEU A 67 2.24 6.08 -8.52
C LEU A 67 3.15 7.06 -9.28
N ASN A 68 3.93 6.58 -10.26
CA ASN A 68 4.90 7.35 -11.02
C ASN A 68 5.96 8.07 -10.14
N LEU A 69 6.35 7.44 -9.04
CA LEU A 69 7.40 7.95 -8.17
C LEU A 69 8.78 7.52 -8.69
N LYS A 70 9.74 8.46 -8.71
CA LYS A 70 11.14 8.16 -9.06
C LYS A 70 11.94 7.58 -7.89
N LYS A 71 11.52 7.90 -6.66
CA LYS A 71 12.09 7.42 -5.39
C LYS A 71 10.95 7.24 -4.41
N VAL A 72 11.06 6.26 -3.54
CA VAL A 72 10.09 6.01 -2.46
C VAL A 72 10.86 5.72 -1.18
N ASN A 73 10.50 6.43 -0.11
CA ASN A 73 10.92 6.03 1.23
C ASN A 73 9.94 4.96 1.71
N LEU A 74 10.44 3.86 2.26
CA LEU A 74 9.61 2.80 2.80
C LEU A 74 9.76 2.76 4.31
N PHE A 75 8.65 2.50 4.99
CA PHE A 75 8.61 2.24 6.43
C PHE A 75 9.17 3.40 7.28
N GLU A 76 8.80 4.65 6.98
CA GLU A 76 8.99 5.79 7.90
C GLU A 76 8.10 5.63 9.16
N MET A 77 8.19 4.48 9.83
CA MET A 77 7.37 4.03 10.94
C MET A 77 8.13 3.02 11.80
N GLN A 78 7.71 2.92 13.06
CA GLN A 78 8.17 1.89 13.98
C GLN A 78 7.18 0.72 14.01
N ILE A 79 7.72 -0.49 13.89
CA ILE A 79 6.97 -1.74 14.05
C ILE A 79 7.27 -2.31 15.44
N ASP A 80 6.22 -2.64 16.19
CA ASP A 80 6.33 -3.38 17.43
C ASP A 80 6.48 -4.88 17.11
N VAL A 81 7.67 -5.41 17.36
CA VAL A 81 8.02 -6.79 17.00
C VAL A 81 7.20 -7.81 17.78
N GLU A 82 7.05 -7.62 19.09
CA GLU A 82 6.33 -8.58 19.93
C GLU A 82 4.85 -8.62 19.56
N LYS A 83 4.27 -7.44 19.35
CA LYS A 83 2.89 -7.33 18.87
C LYS A 83 2.71 -7.98 17.50
N TYR A 84 3.61 -7.72 16.54
CA TYR A 84 3.54 -8.35 15.21
C TYR A 84 3.62 -9.88 15.31
N ILE A 85 4.51 -10.42 16.16
CA ILE A 85 4.64 -11.87 16.38
C ILE A 85 3.39 -12.46 17.01
N ASN A 86 2.74 -11.76 17.95
CA ASN A 86 1.48 -12.21 18.53
C ASN A 86 0.34 -12.19 17.50
N GLU A 87 0.24 -11.15 16.67
CA GLU A 87 -0.72 -11.08 15.56
C GLU A 87 -0.56 -12.21 14.53
N LEU A 88 0.65 -12.77 14.37
CA LEU A 88 0.87 -13.93 13.51
C LEU A 88 0.32 -15.24 14.12
N LYS A 89 0.28 -15.35 15.45
CA LYS A 89 -0.21 -16.55 16.15
C LYS A 89 -1.73 -16.59 16.24
N GLU A 90 -2.39 -15.44 16.16
CA GLU A 90 -3.86 -15.29 16.24
C GLU A 90 -4.57 -15.55 14.89
N LYS A 91 -3.83 -15.81 13.81
CA LYS A 91 -4.35 -16.17 12.48
C LYS A 91 -4.27 -17.67 12.23
#